data_AF-A0A1Y5G349-F1
#
_entry.id   AF-A0A1Y5G349-F1
#
_cell.length_a   1.000
_cell.length_b   1.000
_cell.length_c   1.000
_cell.angle_alpha   90.00
_cell.angle_beta   90.00
_cell.angle_gamma   90.00
#
_symmetry.space_group_name_H-M   'P 1'
#
loop_
_entity.id
_entity.type
_entity.pdbx_description
1 polymer ?
#
loop_
_entity_poly.entity_id
_entity_poly.type
_entity_poly.pdbx_seq_one_letter_code
_entity_poly.pdbx_strand_id
1 'polypeptide(L)'
;MTDENSKPTSDGLKKSKARLALIQILFQIDFNKASSKTALNEYLSDRLDEEVDGLNVADLDQNLLINLYKGINQDRELLDDMLVSVLDKSWPIHR
;
A
#
# COMPACT_ATOMS: atom_id res chain seq x y z
N MET A 1 -12.45 32.54 8.40
CA MET A 1 -11.19 31.96 8.88
C MET A 1 -11.10 30.57 8.28
N THR A 2 -10.33 30.41 7.21
CA THR A 2 -10.06 29.12 6.57
C THR A 2 -8.99 28.42 7.38
N ASP A 3 -9.34 27.25 7.95
CA ASP A 3 -8.37 26.37 8.60
C ASP A 3 -7.48 25.73 7.52
N GLU A 4 -6.54 26.51 7.02
CA GLU A 4 -5.43 25.97 6.25
C GLU A 4 -4.46 25.28 7.21
N ASN A 5 -4.24 23.99 6.94
CA ASN A 5 -3.06 23.24 7.34
C ASN A 5 -3.02 22.63 8.75
N SER A 6 -3.98 21.76 9.07
CA SER A 6 -3.73 20.73 10.10
C SER A 6 -2.65 19.77 9.60
N LYS A 7 -1.39 20.04 9.96
CA LYS A 7 -0.29 19.08 9.78
C LYS A 7 -0.72 17.74 10.39
N PRO A 8 -0.58 16.61 9.67
CA PRO A 8 -0.93 15.31 10.21
C PRO A 8 -0.17 15.09 11.51
N THR A 9 -0.85 14.60 12.54
CA THR A 9 -0.20 14.10 13.75
C THR A 9 0.85 13.05 13.36
N SER A 10 1.91 12.89 14.14
CA SER A 10 2.98 11.92 13.84
C SER A 10 2.43 10.52 13.56
N ASP A 11 1.36 10.11 14.26
CA ASP A 11 0.64 8.86 14.02
C ASP A 11 -0.11 8.84 12.66
N GLY A 12 -0.82 9.92 12.31
CA GLY A 12 -1.48 10.04 11.01
C GLY A 12 -0.49 9.99 9.84
N LEU A 13 0.70 10.57 10.01
CA LEU A 13 1.77 10.52 9.04
C LEU A 13 2.33 9.09 8.88
N LYS A 14 2.59 8.38 9.98
CA LYS A 14 3.03 6.96 9.97
C LYS A 14 2.06 6.05 9.21
N LYS A 15 0.76 6.23 9.43
CA LYS A 15 -0.29 5.48 8.73
C LYS A 15 -0.36 5.83 7.24
N SER A 16 -0.13 7.09 6.89
CA SER A 16 -0.08 7.52 5.49
C SER A 16 1.14 6.93 4.77
N LYS A 17 2.30 6.92 5.43
CA LYS A 17 3.52 6.24 4.94
C LYS A 17 3.30 4.74 4.74
N ALA A 18 2.61 4.07 5.67
CA ALA A 18 2.27 2.65 5.54
C ALA A 18 1.39 2.36 4.32
N ARG A 19 0.40 3.21 4.01
CA ARG A 19 -0.43 3.07 2.79
C ARG A 19 0.37 3.30 1.52
N LEU A 20 1.30 4.27 1.52
CA LEU A 20 2.17 4.50 0.37
C LEU A 20 3.09 3.32 0.11
N ALA A 21 3.71 2.77 1.15
CA ALA A 21 4.51 1.54 1.04
C ALA A 21 3.70 0.36 0.49
N LEU A 22 2.47 0.19 0.94
CA LEU A 22 1.57 -0.85 0.42
C LEU A 22 1.31 -0.69 -1.08
N ILE A 23 1.04 0.54 -1.54
CA ILE A 23 0.84 0.83 -2.97
C ILE A 23 2.09 0.47 -3.78
N GLN A 24 3.28 0.82 -3.28
CA GLN A 24 4.55 0.48 -3.95
C GLN A 24 4.75 -1.03 -4.04
N ILE A 25 4.44 -1.80 -2.98
CA ILE A 25 4.52 -3.26 -3.00
C ILE A 25 3.56 -3.85 -4.03
N LEU A 26 2.29 -3.40 -4.04
CA LEU A 26 1.29 -3.88 -5.00
C LEU A 26 1.70 -3.56 -6.43
N PHE A 27 2.24 -2.37 -6.67
CA PHE A 27 2.79 -1.99 -7.96
C PHE A 27 3.96 -2.90 -8.36
N GLN A 28 4.90 -3.20 -7.45
CA GLN A 28 6.01 -4.11 -7.74
C GLN A 28 5.51 -5.53 -8.08
N ILE A 29 4.48 -6.03 -7.40
CA ILE A 29 3.85 -7.32 -7.73
C ILE A 29 3.27 -7.30 -9.13
N ASP A 30 2.46 -6.29 -9.46
CA ASP A 30 1.73 -6.27 -10.73
C ASP A 30 2.65 -5.92 -11.92
N PHE A 31 3.58 -4.97 -11.74
CA PHE A 31 4.50 -4.47 -12.79
C PHE A 31 5.73 -5.38 -12.99
N ASN A 32 6.40 -5.80 -11.93
CA ASN A 32 7.61 -6.65 -12.02
C ASN A 32 7.29 -8.15 -11.96
N LYS A 33 6.00 -8.52 -11.90
CA LYS A 33 5.55 -9.91 -11.66
C LYS A 33 6.20 -10.52 -10.41
N ALA A 34 6.46 -9.68 -9.40
CA ALA A 34 7.05 -10.12 -8.14
C ALA A 34 6.10 -11.05 -7.39
N SER A 35 6.66 -11.94 -6.59
CA SER A 35 5.88 -12.91 -5.83
C SER A 35 5.10 -12.22 -4.71
N SER A 36 3.77 -12.31 -4.75
CA SER A 36 2.91 -11.80 -3.67
C SER A 36 3.13 -12.50 -2.33
N LYS A 37 3.81 -13.66 -2.31
CA LYS A 37 4.17 -14.34 -1.05
C LYS A 37 5.38 -13.71 -0.38
N THR A 38 6.29 -13.13 -1.15
CA THR A 38 7.61 -12.68 -0.67
C THR A 38 7.78 -11.17 -0.71
N ALA A 39 7.03 -10.46 -1.55
CA ALA A 39 7.18 -9.03 -1.80
C ALA A 39 7.11 -8.17 -0.53
N LEU A 40 6.26 -8.49 0.44
CA LEU A 40 6.23 -7.77 1.72
C LEU A 40 7.53 -7.93 2.51
N ASN A 41 8.03 -9.17 2.62
CA ASN A 41 9.25 -9.45 3.36
C ASN A 41 10.48 -8.88 2.65
N GLU A 42 10.54 -8.99 1.32
CA GLU A 42 11.57 -8.35 0.49
C GLU A 42 11.55 -6.84 0.70
N TYR A 43 10.37 -6.21 0.61
CA TYR A 43 10.23 -4.78 0.83
C TYR A 43 10.69 -4.33 2.23
N LEU A 44 10.38 -5.09 3.28
CA LEU A 44 10.81 -4.77 4.64
C LEU A 44 12.30 -5.07 4.88
N SER A 45 12.85 -6.12 4.28
CA SER A 45 14.23 -6.56 4.52
C SER A 45 15.25 -5.74 3.74
N ASP A 46 14.94 -5.41 2.48
CA ASP A 46 15.86 -4.70 1.59
C ASP A 46 15.96 -3.20 1.92
N ARG A 47 15.10 -2.70 2.82
CA ARG A 47 14.89 -1.25 3.03
C ARG A 47 14.93 -0.81 4.49
N LEU A 48 15.55 -1.61 5.36
CA LEU A 48 15.73 -1.27 6.78
C LEU A 48 16.63 -0.03 6.97
N ASP A 49 17.61 0.17 6.08
CA ASP A 49 18.62 1.23 6.19
C ASP A 49 18.60 2.25 5.03
N GLU A 50 17.69 2.11 4.05
CA GLU A 50 17.61 2.99 2.87
C GLU A 50 16.30 3.78 2.79
N GLU A 51 16.40 5.06 2.45
CA GLU A 51 15.27 5.90 2.07
C GLU A 51 14.99 5.73 0.58
N VAL A 52 13.84 5.12 0.24
CA VAL A 52 13.44 4.87 -1.15
C VAL A 52 12.20 5.70 -1.46
N ASP A 53 12.26 6.53 -2.50
CA ASP A 53 11.18 7.46 -2.88
C ASP A 53 10.70 8.37 -1.74
N GLY A 54 11.59 8.76 -0.82
CA GLY A 54 11.26 9.58 0.35
C GLY A 54 10.57 8.83 1.50
N LEU A 55 10.55 7.50 1.44
CA LEU A 55 10.01 6.63 2.49
C LEU A 55 11.14 5.90 3.22
N ASN A 56 11.17 6.10 4.53
CA ASN A 56 11.96 5.28 5.45
C ASN A 56 11.04 4.26 6.16
N VAL A 57 11.40 2.98 6.15
CA VAL A 57 10.63 1.89 6.77
C VAL A 57 10.55 1.99 8.30
N ALA A 58 11.51 2.66 8.94
CA ALA A 58 11.47 2.96 10.37
C ALA A 58 10.37 3.99 10.72
N ASP A 59 9.94 4.80 9.75
CA ASP A 59 8.98 5.88 9.96
C ASP A 59 7.53 5.51 9.64
N LEU A 60 7.24 4.27 9.25
CA LEU A 60 5.88 3.84 8.91
C LEU A 60 5.26 2.97 10.01
N ASP A 61 3.93 2.91 10.03
CA ASP A 61 3.20 1.97 10.88
C ASP A 61 3.27 0.55 10.26
N GLN A 62 4.24 -0.24 10.69
CA GLN A 62 4.50 -1.58 10.12
C GLN A 62 3.35 -2.55 10.40
N ASN A 63 2.70 -2.43 11.56
CA ASN A 63 1.56 -3.27 11.90
C ASN A 63 0.40 -3.01 10.96
N LEU A 64 0.11 -1.73 10.68
CA LEU A 64 -0.91 -1.37 9.70
C LEU A 64 -0.56 -1.90 8.30
N LEU A 65 0.68 -1.73 7.85
CA LEU A 65 1.15 -2.23 6.56
C LEU A 65 0.93 -3.76 6.43
N ILE A 66 1.39 -4.53 7.43
CA ILE A 66 1.26 -5.99 7.44
C ILE A 66 -0.22 -6.41 7.42
N ASN A 67 -1.06 -5.75 8.22
CA ASN A 67 -2.49 -6.07 8.30
C ASN A 67 -3.21 -5.77 6.99
N LEU A 68 -2.95 -4.61 6.36
CA LEU A 68 -3.52 -4.27 5.07
C LEU A 68 -3.04 -5.24 3.98
N TYR A 69 -1.75 -5.57 3.96
CA TYR A 69 -1.20 -6.51 2.99
C TYR A 69 -1.86 -7.90 3.09
N LYS A 70 -2.03 -8.40 4.32
CA LYS A 70 -2.74 -9.67 4.56
C LYS A 70 -4.19 -9.59 4.11
N GLY A 71 -4.91 -8.54 4.48
CA GLY A 71 -6.31 -8.35 4.11
C GLY A 71 -6.51 -8.30 2.59
N ILE A 72 -5.67 -7.55 1.86
CA ILE A 72 -5.75 -7.48 0.40
C ILE A 72 -5.49 -8.85 -0.24
N ASN A 73 -4.52 -9.62 0.25
CA ASN A 73 -4.25 -10.94 -0.31
C ASN A 73 -5.37 -11.96 0.01
N GLN A 74 -5.99 -11.84 1.18
CA GLN A 74 -7.09 -12.73 1.60
C GLN A 74 -8.38 -12.43 0.83
N ASP A 75 -8.74 -11.16 0.71
CA ASP A 75 -10.03 -10.72 0.18
C ASP A 75 -9.91 -10.18 -1.26
N ARG A 76 -8.86 -10.58 -1.99
CA ARG A 76 -8.51 -9.99 -3.30
C ARG A 76 -9.64 -10.09 -4.32
N GLU A 77 -10.24 -11.27 -4.45
CA GLU A 77 -11.35 -11.51 -5.38
C GLU A 77 -12.57 -10.67 -5.01
N LEU A 78 -12.94 -10.63 -3.73
CA LEU A 78 -14.04 -9.82 -3.23
C LEU A 78 -13.82 -8.32 -3.50
N LEU A 79 -12.61 -7.82 -3.25
CA LEU A 79 -12.26 -6.42 -3.50
C LEU A 79 -12.30 -6.07 -4.99
N ASP A 80 -11.81 -6.98 -5.84
CA ASP A 80 -11.88 -6.81 -7.30
C ASP A 80 -13.34 -6.81 -7.79
N ASP A 81 -14.20 -7.70 -7.29
CA ASP A 81 -15.63 -7.73 -7.59
C ASP A 81 -16.33 -6.43 -7.16
N MET A 82 -16.02 -5.92 -5.97
CA MET A 82 -16.55 -4.64 -5.48
C MET A 82 -16.13 -3.49 -6.38
N LEU A 83 -14.88 -3.45 -6.84
CA LEU A 83 -14.39 -2.43 -7.76
C LEU A 83 -15.07 -2.53 -9.13
N VAL A 84 -15.17 -3.74 -9.70
CA VAL A 84 -15.84 -3.97 -10.98
C VAL A 84 -17.32 -3.58 -10.93
N SER A 85 -17.99 -3.78 -9.79
CA SER A 85 -19.40 -3.44 -9.62
C SER A 85 -19.74 -1.95 -9.77
N VAL A 86 -18.74 -1.07 -9.57
CA VAL A 86 -18.89 0.39 -9.64
C VAL A 86 -18.24 1.00 -10.88
N LEU A 87 -17.54 0.21 -11.68
CA LEU A 87 -16.91 0.68 -12.92
C LEU A 87 -17.88 0.66 -14.09
N ASP A 88 -17.67 1.59 -15.03
CA ASP A 88 -18.35 1.54 -16.32
C ASP A 88 -17.93 0.27 -17.07
N LYS A 89 -18.87 -0.38 -17.75
CA LYS A 89 -18.63 -1.60 -18.50
C LYS A 89 -17.57 -1.44 -19.60
N SER A 90 -17.31 -0.21 -20.04
CA SER A 90 -16.26 0.12 -21.00
C SER A 90 -14.85 0.22 -20.39
N TRP A 91 -14.71 0.13 -19.06
CA TRP A 91 -13.45 0.22 -18.30
C TRP A 91 -13.22 -1.05 -17.46
N PRO A 92 -12.96 -2.21 -18.09
CA PRO A 92 -12.65 -3.42 -17.36
C PRO A 92 -11.29 -3.30 -16.65
N ILE A 93 -11.23 -3.75 -15.40
CA ILE A 93 -9.94 -4.03 -14.75
C ILE A 93 -9.40 -5.33 -15.35
N HIS A 94 -8.36 -5.22 -16.17
CA HIS A 94 -7.54 -6.35 -16.58
C HIS A 94 -6.36 -6.49 -15.63
N ARG A 95 -6.17 -7.68 -15.04
CA ARG A 95 -4.95 -8.06 -14.31
C ARG A 95 -4.12 -9.04 -15.14
#